data_AF-A0A6N2LXT3-F1
#
_entry.id   AF-A0A6N2LXT3-F1
#
_cell.length_a   1.000
_cell.length_b   1.000
_cell.length_c   1.000
_cell.angle_alpha   90.00
_cell.angle_beta   90.00
_cell.angle_gamma   90.00
#
_symmetry.space_group_name_H-M   'P 1'
#
loop_
_entity.id
_entity.type
_entity.pdbx_description
1 polymer ?
#
loop_
_entity_poly.entity_id
_entity_poly.type
_entity_poly.pdbx_seq_one_letter_code
_entity_poly.pdbx_strand_id
1 'polypeptide(L)'
;MALRTNLFFPNTLLQRPNSHFCPFPTTTHFRTRILCTHKKRRSDADLASELASEVAKINIHLVQREEAMKKSRELLFAELCKYLALDKEEVKRKWSKMDQEEKKGFDKRVC
;
A
#
# COMPACT_ATOMS: atom_id res chain seq x y z
N MET A 1 36.68 1.70 -9.94
CA MET A 1 35.58 0.75 -10.18
C MET A 1 34.27 1.45 -9.88
N ALA A 2 33.57 1.97 -10.90
CA ALA A 2 32.32 2.69 -10.72
C ALA A 2 31.14 1.72 -10.87
N LEU A 3 30.33 1.55 -9.82
CA LEU A 3 29.12 0.75 -9.87
C LEU A 3 28.00 1.59 -10.52
N ARG A 4 27.76 1.33 -11.81
CA ARG A 4 26.57 1.82 -12.52
C ARG A 4 25.38 0.97 -12.10
N THR A 5 24.67 1.38 -11.05
CA THR A 5 23.36 0.82 -10.72
C THR A 5 22.34 1.33 -11.71
N ASN A 6 22.11 0.57 -12.78
CA ASN A 6 20.89 0.68 -13.57
C ASN A 6 19.75 0.19 -12.67
N LEU A 7 19.14 1.12 -11.93
CA LEU A 7 17.82 0.90 -11.35
C LEU A 7 16.88 0.72 -12.54
N PHE A 8 16.59 -0.54 -12.87
CA PHE A 8 15.52 -0.90 -13.79
C PHE A 8 14.23 -0.27 -13.27
N PHE A 9 13.87 0.88 -13.82
CA PHE A 9 12.48 1.31 -13.85
C PHE A 9 11.78 0.34 -14.80
N PRO A 10 10.78 -0.44 -14.37
CA PRO A 10 9.84 -0.97 -15.32
C PRO A 10 9.09 0.25 -15.87
N ASN A 11 9.50 0.70 -17.05
CA ASN A 11 8.68 1.54 -17.92
C ASN A 11 7.51 0.69 -18.43
N THR A 12 6.62 0.29 -17.53
CA THR A 12 5.23 0.02 -17.87
C THR A 12 4.46 1.25 -17.42
N LEU A 13 4.64 2.32 -18.19
CA LEU A 13 3.56 3.27 -18.43
C LEU A 13 2.38 2.42 -18.91
N LEU A 14 1.55 2.01 -17.95
CA LEU A 14 0.23 1.47 -18.23
C LEU A 14 -0.42 2.53 -19.10
N GLN A 15 -0.54 2.24 -20.39
CA GLN A 15 -1.28 3.07 -21.32
C GLN A 15 -2.60 3.37 -20.64
N ARG A 16 -2.81 4.66 -20.34
CA ARG A 16 -4.12 5.19 -19.99
C ARG A 16 -5.07 4.64 -21.05
N PRO A 17 -6.05 3.80 -20.71
CA PRO A 17 -7.06 3.43 -21.68
C PRO A 17 -7.68 4.74 -22.12
N ASN A 18 -7.65 4.99 -23.43
CA ASN A 18 -8.32 6.12 -24.04
C ASN A 18 -9.71 6.25 -23.40
N SER A 19 -10.00 7.42 -22.84
CA SER A 19 -11.35 7.74 -22.42
C SER A 19 -12.19 7.75 -23.68
N HIS A 20 -12.81 6.62 -24.02
CA HIS A 20 -13.91 6.60 -24.94
C HIS A 20 -15.00 7.44 -24.29
N PHE A 21 -15.12 8.67 -24.78
CA PHE A 21 -16.25 9.55 -24.51
C PHE A 21 -17.53 8.72 -24.70
N CYS A 22 -18.23 8.43 -23.61
CA CYS A 22 -19.60 7.95 -23.72
C CYS A 22 -20.42 9.08 -24.35
N PRO A 23 -21.07 8.88 -25.50
CA PRO A 23 -22.08 9.83 -25.93
C PRO A 23 -23.17 9.84 -24.86
N PHE A 24 -23.50 11.05 -24.39
CA PHE A 24 -24.57 11.29 -23.44
C PHE A 24 -25.85 10.57 -23.91
N PRO A 25 -26.50 9.74 -23.08
CA PRO A 25 -27.77 9.16 -23.47
C PRO A 25 -28.83 10.26 -23.38
N THR A 26 -29.36 10.64 -24.55
CA THR A 26 -30.59 11.41 -24.66
C THR A 26 -31.68 10.72 -23.84
N THR A 27 -32.39 11.53 -23.07
CA THR A 27 -33.50 11.17 -22.17
C THR A 27 -34.46 10.16 -22.77
N THR A 28 -34.27 8.89 -22.44
CA THR A 28 -35.33 7.88 -22.51
C THR A 28 -35.44 7.32 -21.10
N HIS A 29 -36.57 7.55 -20.44
CA HIS A 29 -36.87 7.04 -19.11
C HIS A 29 -36.95 5.51 -19.12
N PHE A 30 -35.79 4.84 -19.18
CA PHE A 30 -35.69 3.44 -18.84
C PHE A 30 -35.82 3.34 -17.33
N ARG A 31 -37.03 3.04 -16.88
CA ARG A 31 -37.31 2.57 -15.53
C ARG A 31 -36.68 1.18 -15.39
N THR A 32 -35.36 1.12 -15.29
CA THR A 32 -34.61 -0.11 -15.00
C THR A 32 -34.96 -0.52 -13.58
N ARG A 33 -36.09 -1.21 -13.44
CA ARG A 33 -36.45 -1.89 -12.20
C ARG A 33 -35.45 -3.03 -12.06
N ILE A 34 -34.42 -2.81 -11.24
CA ILE A 34 -33.44 -3.84 -10.88
C ILE A 34 -34.24 -4.96 -10.22
N LEU A 35 -34.50 -6.04 -10.97
CA LEU A 35 -35.13 -7.23 -10.43
C LEU A 35 -34.05 -8.00 -9.69
N CYS A 36 -33.98 -7.82 -8.37
CA CYS A 36 -33.23 -8.71 -7.49
C CYS A 36 -33.85 -10.10 -7.61
N THR A 37 -33.36 -10.92 -8.53
CA THR A 37 -33.76 -12.33 -8.62
C THR A 37 -33.20 -13.04 -7.39
N HIS A 38 -34.04 -13.20 -6.37
CA HIS A 38 -33.78 -13.97 -5.15
C HIS A 38 -33.61 -15.46 -5.45
N LYS A 39 -32.59 -15.85 -6.21
CA LYS A 39 -32.30 -17.28 -6.42
C LYS A 39 -31.56 -17.89 -5.22
N LYS A 40 -30.93 -17.08 -4.37
CA LYS A 40 -30.44 -17.42 -3.02
C LYS A 40 -30.47 -16.18 -2.14
N ARG A 41 -31.44 -16.08 -1.21
CA ARG A 41 -31.33 -15.14 -0.07
C ARG A 41 -30.16 -15.63 0.78
N ARG A 42 -28.99 -14.97 0.70
CA ARG A 42 -28.01 -15.11 1.79
C ARG A 42 -28.67 -14.56 3.04
N SER A 43 -28.62 -15.29 4.14
CA SER A 43 -29.13 -14.77 5.40
C SER A 43 -28.21 -13.64 5.87
N ASP A 44 -28.75 -12.73 6.68
CA ASP A 44 -27.93 -11.67 7.30
C ASP A 44 -26.81 -12.29 8.15
N ALA A 45 -27.06 -13.49 8.71
CA ALA A 45 -26.05 -14.26 9.43
C ALA A 45 -24.90 -14.75 8.53
N ASP A 46 -25.20 -15.20 7.31
CA ASP A 46 -24.17 -15.63 6.35
C ASP A 46 -23.29 -14.44 5.92
N LEU A 47 -23.91 -13.28 5.67
CA LEU A 47 -23.20 -12.06 5.29
C LEU A 47 -22.31 -11.54 6.44
N ALA A 48 -22.82 -11.57 7.68
CA ALA A 48 -22.05 -11.18 8.85
C ALA A 48 -20.85 -12.11 9.09
N SER A 49 -21.04 -13.42 8.88
CA SER A 49 -19.98 -14.43 9.01
C SER A 49 -18.89 -14.24 7.95
N GLU A 50 -19.27 -14.02 6.69
CA GLU A 50 -18.34 -13.73 5.59
C GLU A 50 -17.53 -12.46 5.87
N LEU A 51 -18.21 -11.38 6.29
CA LEU A 51 -17.54 -10.13 6.67
C LEU A 51 -16.56 -10.32 7.83
N ALA A 52 -16.95 -11.06 8.88
CA ALA A 52 -16.08 -11.34 10.01
C ALA A 52 -14.82 -12.11 9.59
N SER A 53 -14.96 -13.09 8.69
CA SER A 53 -13.83 -13.80 8.09
C SER A 53 -12.90 -12.86 7.32
N GLU A 54 -13.45 -11.97 6.49
CA GLU A 54 -12.63 -11.02 5.72
C GLU A 54 -11.92 -10.01 6.64
N VAL A 55 -12.59 -9.50 7.67
CA VAL A 55 -11.98 -8.63 8.68
C VAL A 55 -10.85 -9.35 9.41
N ALA A 56 -11.03 -10.61 9.77
CA ALA A 56 -9.99 -11.41 10.41
C ALA A 56 -8.76 -11.58 9.50
N LYS A 57 -8.95 -11.86 8.20
CA LYS A 57 -7.85 -11.92 7.23
C LYS A 57 -7.11 -10.59 7.11
N ILE A 58 -7.86 -9.49 6.99
CA ILE A 58 -7.27 -8.14 6.92
C ILE A 58 -6.41 -7.86 8.15
N ASN A 59 -6.90 -8.21 9.34
CA ASN A 59 -6.16 -7.99 10.57
C ASN A 59 -4.87 -8.82 10.63
N ILE A 60 -4.90 -10.09 10.21
CA ILE A 60 -3.70 -10.92 10.11
C ILE A 60 -2.66 -10.29 9.18
N HIS A 61 -3.09 -9.85 7.99
CA HIS A 61 -2.18 -9.21 7.03
C HIS A 61 -1.61 -7.88 7.55
N LEU A 62 -2.39 -7.12 8.32
CA LEU A 62 -1.94 -5.89 8.95
C LEU A 62 -0.80 -6.16 9.93
N VAL A 63 -0.98 -7.12 10.83
CA VAL A 63 0.03 -7.53 11.82
C VAL A 63 1.30 -8.03 11.10
N GLN A 64 1.15 -8.90 10.12
CA GLN A 64 2.30 -9.43 9.35
C GLN A 64 3.07 -8.31 8.63
N ARG A 65 2.36 -7.35 8.02
CA ARG A 65 2.98 -6.19 7.36
C ARG A 65 3.74 -5.35 8.37
N GLU A 66 3.15 -5.08 9.53
CA GLU A 66 3.80 -4.29 10.58
C GLU A 66 5.08 -4.95 11.07
N GLU A 67 5.05 -6.27 11.32
CA GLU A 67 6.22 -7.05 11.71
C GLU A 67 7.31 -7.06 10.62
N ALA A 68 6.92 -7.25 9.36
CA ALA A 68 7.85 -7.22 8.22
C ALA A 68 8.51 -5.85 8.08
N MET A 69 7.72 -4.77 8.23
CA MET A 69 8.22 -3.39 8.18
C MET A 69 9.10 -3.05 9.38
N LYS A 70 8.82 -3.61 10.56
CA LYS A 70 9.69 -3.46 11.72
C LYS A 70 11.05 -4.12 11.45
N LYS A 71 11.07 -5.36 10.96
CA LYS A 71 12.30 -6.08 10.63
C LYS A 71 13.09 -5.40 9.52
N SER A 72 12.41 -4.88 8.49
CA SER A 72 13.08 -4.15 7.40
C SER A 72 13.75 -2.88 7.92
N ARG A 73 13.09 -2.11 8.77
CA ARG A 73 13.66 -0.91 9.42
C ARG A 73 14.87 -1.25 10.28
N GLU A 74 14.81 -2.33 11.06
CA GLU A 74 15.94 -2.78 11.89
C GLU A 74 17.16 -3.15 11.04
N LEU A 75 16.96 -3.88 9.93
CA LEU A 75 18.04 -4.23 9.00
C LEU A 75 18.63 -3.01 8.30
N LEU A 76 17.77 -2.12 7.79
CA LEU A 76 18.21 -0.88 7.13
C LEU A 76 19.00 0.00 8.09
N PHE A 77 18.56 0.11 9.34
CA PHE A 77 19.27 0.88 10.36
C PHE A 77 20.65 0.28 10.67
N ALA A 78 20.74 -1.05 10.77
CA ALA A 78 22.02 -1.74 10.99
C ALA A 78 22.99 -1.49 9.83
N GLU A 79 22.52 -1.55 8.59
CA GLU A 79 23.34 -1.28 7.41
C GLU A 79 23.77 0.19 7.33
N LEU A 80 22.87 1.12 7.69
CA LEU A 80 23.19 2.54 7.79
C LEU A 80 24.30 2.81 8.83
N CYS A 81 24.26 2.13 9.99
CA CYS A 81 25.32 2.24 10.98
C CYS A 81 26.68 1.80 10.43
N LYS A 82 26.72 0.67 9.70
CA LYS A 82 27.95 0.20 9.04
C LYS A 82 28.43 1.17 7.98
N TYR A 83 27.53 1.67 7.13
CA TYR A 83 27.86 2.62 6.07
C TYR A 83 28.47 3.91 6.61
N LEU A 84 27.91 4.42 7.71
CA LEU A 84 28.39 5.64 8.36
C LEU A 84 29.62 5.40 9.26
N ALA A 85 29.96 4.13 9.54
CA ALA A 85 30.96 3.75 10.55
C ALA A 85 30.71 4.42 11.92
N LEU A 86 29.43 4.61 12.26
CA LEU A 86 29.00 5.24 13.52
C LEU A 86 28.35 4.19 14.42
N ASP A 87 28.44 4.43 15.72
CA ASP A 87 27.72 3.60 16.68
C ASP A 87 26.19 3.83 16.58
N LYS A 88 25.44 2.89 17.13
CA LYS A 88 23.97 2.93 17.11
C LYS A 88 23.40 4.22 17.72
N GLU A 89 24.06 4.75 18.75
CA GLU A 89 23.57 5.87 19.55
C GLU A 89 23.91 7.23 18.91
N GLU A 90 25.02 7.32 18.19
CA GLU A 90 25.40 8.44 17.34
C GLU A 90 24.49 8.56 16.14
N VAL A 91 24.17 7.44 15.48
CA VAL A 91 23.19 7.46 14.38
C VAL A 91 21.83 7.88 14.92
N LYS A 92 21.38 7.37 16.08
CA LYS A 92 20.13 7.84 16.71
C LYS A 92 20.16 9.33 17.07
N ARG A 93 21.28 9.84 17.60
CA ARG A 93 21.45 11.27 17.94
C ARG A 93 21.48 12.16 16.69
N LYS A 94 22.09 11.71 15.60
CA LYS A 94 22.05 12.42 14.31
C LYS A 94 20.66 12.36 13.70
N TRP A 95 20.02 11.20 13.74
CA TRP A 95 18.65 11.01 13.30
C TRP A 95 17.69 11.91 14.08
N SER A 96 17.79 11.98 15.41
CA SER A 96 16.91 12.84 16.20
C SER A 96 17.04 14.32 15.83
N LYS A 97 18.25 14.76 15.46
CA LYS A 97 18.56 16.11 14.98
C LYS A 97 18.20 16.38 13.52
N MET A 98 17.90 15.36 12.70
CA MET A 98 17.40 15.57 11.33
C MET A 98 16.01 16.22 11.35
N ASP A 99 15.79 17.12 10.39
CA ASP A 99 14.52 17.83 10.26
C ASP A 99 13.35 16.88 10.00
N GLN A 100 12.16 17.28 10.44
CA GLN A 100 10.94 16.48 10.31
C GLN A 100 10.60 16.18 8.84
N GLU A 101 10.91 17.10 7.92
CA GLU A 101 10.67 16.93 6.48
C GLU A 101 11.58 15.83 5.90
N GLU A 102 12.85 15.81 6.31
CA GLU A 102 13.83 14.80 5.89
C GLU A 102 13.49 13.42 6.47
N LYS A 103 13.08 13.37 7.74
CA LYS A 103 12.57 12.13 8.37
C LYS A 103 11.36 11.57 7.62
N LYS A 104 10.36 12.42 7.32
CA LYS A 104 9.16 12.01 6.55
C LYS A 104 9.52 11.50 5.16
N GLY A 105 10.52 12.10 4.51
CA GLY A 105 11.03 11.62 3.22
C GLY A 105 11.69 10.25 3.30
N PHE A 106 12.27 9.89 4.45
CA PHE A 106 12.80 8.56 4.69
C PHE A 106 11.69 7.56 5.01
N ASP A 107 10.76 7.92 5.90
CA ASP A 107 9.61 7.07 6.25
C ASP A 107 8.72 6.76 5.05
N LYS A 108 8.44 7.74 4.18
CA LYS A 108 7.64 7.55 2.95
C LYS A 108 8.30 6.65 1.90
N ARG A 109 9.62 6.50 1.93
CA ARG A 109 10.36 5.62 1.00
C ARG A 109 10.56 4.21 1.55
N VAL A 110 10.37 4.05 2.86
CA VAL A 110 10.50 2.77 3.58
C VAL A 110 9.12 2.10 3.76
N CYS A 111 8.03 2.87 3.74
CA CYS A 111 6.64 2.39 3.65
C CYS A 111 6.20 2.18 2.19
#